data_AF-A0A960D3P1-F1
#
_entry.id   AF-A0A960D3P1-F1
#
_cell.length_a   1.000
_cell.length_b   1.000
_cell.length_c   1.000
_cell.angle_alpha   90.00
_cell.angle_beta   90.00
_cell.angle_gamma   90.00
#
_symmetry.space_group_name_H-M   'P 1'
#
loop_
_entity.id
_entity.type
_entity.pdbx_description
1 polymer ?
#
loop_
_entity_poly.entity_id
_entity_poly.type
_entity_poly.pdbx_seq_one_letter_code
_entity_poly.pdbx_strand_id
1 'polypeptide(L)'
;AWTVDEAADAPPQITFTDPGRADWLWRVLGEDGHRALAAATAATAHGQVDLAGVEVRAGSLDPLRRLALGHWLRRWWPASIRDGIAGLNPAVLDAEIAVATAGADEFLGDDTGDSDIAALLAPHAGELRTQLLLGDPRVAELVRRCAELADEFGVEGPGWAELADALADMGAGTAVAAATG
;
A
#
# COMPACT_ATOMS: atom_id res chain seq x y z
N ALA A 1 6.01 28.96 -1.54
CA ALA A 1 4.57 28.92 -1.22
C ALA A 1 4.21 27.46 -1.05
N TRP A 2 3.34 27.12 -0.10
CA TRP A 2 2.88 25.75 0.09
C TRP A 2 1.74 25.47 -0.89
N THR A 3 1.54 24.23 -1.32
CA THR A 3 0.46 23.87 -2.29
C THR A 3 -0.94 24.20 -1.79
N VAL A 4 -1.15 24.35 -0.47
CA VAL A 4 -2.42 24.82 0.11
C VAL A 4 -2.67 26.31 -0.09
N ASP A 5 -1.63 27.08 -0.41
CA ASP A 5 -1.71 28.52 -0.68
C ASP A 5 -2.03 28.80 -2.16
N GLU A 6 -2.02 27.78 -3.02
CA GLU A 6 -2.32 27.93 -4.44
C GLU A 6 -3.83 28.09 -4.66
N ALA A 7 -4.17 28.90 -5.67
CA ALA A 7 -5.56 29.03 -6.08
C ALA A 7 -6.09 27.67 -6.53
N ALA A 8 -7.32 27.33 -6.16
CA ALA A 8 -7.95 26.04 -6.51
C ALA A 8 -8.00 25.76 -8.02
N ASP A 9 -7.89 26.82 -8.84
CA ASP A 9 -7.94 26.76 -10.30
C ASP A 9 -6.56 26.64 -10.94
N ALA A 10 -5.48 26.64 -10.15
CA ALA A 10 -4.13 26.46 -10.65
C ALA A 10 -3.98 25.04 -11.24
N PRO A 11 -3.44 24.89 -12.46
CA PRO A 11 -3.23 23.57 -13.03
C PRO A 11 -2.22 22.79 -12.17
N PRO A 12 -2.46 21.49 -11.91
CA PRO A 12 -1.54 20.69 -11.12
C PRO A 12 -0.16 20.65 -11.78
N GLN A 13 0.88 20.89 -11.00
CA GLN A 13 2.27 20.87 -11.48
C GLN A 13 3.05 19.73 -10.85
N ILE A 14 3.86 19.05 -11.65
CA ILE A 14 4.82 18.03 -11.19
C ILE A 14 6.21 18.61 -11.40
N THR A 15 6.96 18.75 -10.31
CA THR A 15 8.34 19.24 -10.34
C THR A 15 9.31 18.08 -10.22
N PHE A 16 10.25 18.00 -11.16
CA PHE A 16 11.29 16.98 -11.17
C PHE A 16 12.61 17.52 -10.64
N THR A 17 13.10 16.92 -9.56
CA THR A 17 14.46 17.18 -9.06
C THR A 17 15.48 16.24 -9.70
N ASP A 18 15.08 14.99 -9.95
CA ASP A 18 15.89 13.98 -10.63
C ASP A 18 14.98 13.15 -11.56
N PRO A 19 14.89 13.52 -12.86
CA PRO A 19 14.10 12.78 -13.83
C PRO A 19 14.57 11.33 -14.04
N GLY A 20 15.85 11.04 -13.79
CA GLY A 20 16.42 9.71 -13.99
C GLY A 20 15.95 8.69 -12.95
N ARG A 21 15.49 9.16 -11.78
CA ARG A 21 14.87 8.33 -10.72
C ARG A 21 13.35 8.36 -10.74
N ALA A 22 12.75 8.96 -11.76
CA ALA A 22 11.29 9.04 -11.92
C ALA A 22 10.77 8.01 -12.93
N ASP A 23 11.41 6.83 -12.98
CA ASP A 23 11.00 5.72 -13.83
C ASP A 23 9.57 5.28 -13.51
N TRP A 24 9.22 5.16 -12.23
CA TRP A 24 7.87 4.81 -11.73
C TRP A 24 6.71 5.59 -12.38
N LEU A 25 6.94 6.79 -12.91
CA LEU A 25 5.89 7.56 -13.60
C LEU A 25 5.33 6.89 -14.84
N TRP A 26 5.99 5.87 -15.39
CA TRP A 26 5.40 5.05 -16.45
C TRP A 26 4.06 4.41 -16.01
N ARG A 27 3.88 4.15 -14.71
CA ARG A 27 2.59 3.69 -14.13
C ARG A 27 1.50 4.75 -14.20
N VAL A 28 1.89 6.02 -14.06
CA VAL A 28 0.99 7.17 -13.99
C VAL A 28 0.65 7.71 -15.36
N LEU A 29 1.65 7.89 -16.22
CA LEU A 29 1.51 8.52 -17.54
C LEU A 29 1.35 7.50 -18.68
N GLY A 30 1.58 6.21 -18.38
CA GLY A 30 1.72 5.19 -19.41
C GLY A 30 3.07 5.27 -20.14
N GLU A 31 3.31 4.30 -21.02
CA GLU A 31 4.57 4.18 -21.74
C GLU A 31 4.79 5.37 -22.70
N ASP A 32 3.77 5.76 -23.47
CA ASP A 32 3.86 6.88 -24.41
C ASP A 32 4.11 8.21 -23.69
N GLY A 33 3.39 8.45 -22.58
CA GLY A 33 3.57 9.64 -21.75
C GLY A 33 4.94 9.70 -21.09
N HIS A 34 5.46 8.56 -20.61
CA HIS A 34 6.81 8.48 -20.06
C HIS A 34 7.89 8.75 -21.12
N ARG A 35 7.74 8.21 -22.34
CA ARG A 35 8.68 8.51 -23.44
C ARG A 35 8.65 10.00 -23.83
N ALA A 36 7.47 10.62 -23.86
CA ALA A 36 7.34 12.05 -24.10
C ALA A 36 8.01 12.89 -23.00
N LEU A 37 7.82 12.52 -21.72
CA LEU A 37 8.46 13.15 -20.58
C LEU A 37 10.00 13.03 -20.66
N ALA A 38 10.52 11.83 -20.92
CA ALA A 38 11.96 11.59 -21.04
C ALA A 38 12.61 12.38 -22.18
N ALA A 39 11.93 12.50 -23.33
CA ALA A 39 12.40 13.32 -24.44
C ALA A 39 12.45 14.81 -24.07
N ALA A 40 11.44 15.31 -23.35
CA ALA A 40 11.38 16.70 -22.92
C ALA A 40 12.44 17.06 -21.88
N THR A 41 12.67 16.19 -20.89
CA THR A 41 13.70 16.42 -19.86
C THR A 41 15.12 16.30 -20.41
N ALA A 42 15.34 15.48 -21.45
CA ALA A 42 16.61 15.45 -22.18
C ALA A 42 16.86 16.72 -23.01
N ALA A 43 15.82 17.32 -23.58
CA ALA A 43 15.92 18.53 -24.39
C ALA A 43 16.05 19.82 -23.55
N THR A 44 15.56 19.80 -22.30
CA THR A 44 15.51 20.97 -21.42
C THR A 44 16.04 20.64 -20.03
N ALA A 45 17.24 21.12 -19.70
CA ALA A 45 17.85 20.89 -18.38
C ALA A 45 17.12 21.63 -17.25
N HIS A 46 16.57 22.81 -17.54
CA HIS A 46 15.85 23.66 -16.58
C HIS A 46 14.72 24.41 -17.26
N GLY A 47 13.56 24.50 -16.61
CA GLY A 47 12.40 25.26 -17.09
C GLY A 47 11.10 24.51 -16.91
N GLN A 48 10.00 25.18 -17.24
CA GLN A 48 8.67 24.59 -17.26
C GLN A 48 8.37 24.12 -18.69
N VAL A 49 7.93 22.88 -18.84
CA VAL A 49 7.53 22.30 -20.13
C VAL A 49 6.08 21.85 -20.03
N ASP A 50 5.27 22.25 -21.00
CA ASP A 50 3.92 21.73 -21.18
C ASP A 50 3.95 20.54 -22.14
N LEU A 51 3.47 19.39 -21.69
CA LEU A 51 3.47 18.14 -22.44
C LEU A 51 2.09 17.89 -23.05
N ALA A 52 1.91 18.34 -24.29
CA ALA A 52 0.65 18.14 -25.00
C ALA A 52 0.32 16.65 -25.17
N GLY A 53 -0.90 16.25 -24.81
CA GLY A 53 -1.41 14.89 -24.98
C GLY A 53 -0.90 13.88 -23.95
N VAL A 54 -0.21 14.33 -22.90
CA VAL A 54 0.18 13.49 -21.77
C VAL A 54 -0.84 13.69 -20.65
N GLU A 55 -1.53 12.61 -20.30
CA GLU A 55 -2.57 12.62 -19.27
C GLU A 55 -2.24 11.61 -18.16
N VAL A 56 -2.63 11.95 -16.93
CA VAL A 56 -2.57 11.00 -15.81
C VAL A 56 -3.62 9.92 -16.03
N ARG A 57 -3.20 8.66 -16.07
CA ARG A 57 -4.10 7.51 -16.20
C ARG A 57 -5.02 7.48 -14.99
N ALA A 58 -6.33 7.49 -15.24
CA ALA A 58 -7.33 7.40 -14.18
C ALA A 58 -7.09 6.16 -13.31
N GLY A 59 -7.11 6.34 -12.00
CA GLY A 59 -6.89 5.26 -11.03
C GLY A 59 -5.43 4.89 -10.76
N SER A 60 -4.46 5.43 -11.50
CA SER A 60 -3.04 5.06 -11.36
C SER A 60 -2.45 5.39 -9.99
N LEU A 61 -3.00 6.39 -9.29
CA LEU A 61 -2.55 6.81 -7.97
C LEU A 61 -3.39 6.20 -6.83
N ASP A 62 -4.32 5.30 -7.13
CA ASP A 62 -5.21 4.69 -6.14
C ASP A 62 -4.45 3.90 -5.05
N PRO A 63 -3.42 3.10 -5.39
CA PRO A 63 -2.60 2.42 -4.37
C PRO A 63 -1.89 3.41 -3.44
N LEU A 64 -1.25 4.44 -4.00
CA LEU A 64 -0.54 5.48 -3.23
C LEU A 64 -1.49 6.27 -2.32
N ARG A 65 -2.68 6.61 -2.83
CA ARG A 65 -3.72 7.26 -2.04
C ARG A 65 -4.18 6.38 -0.89
N ARG A 66 -4.39 5.08 -1.12
CA ARG A 66 -4.74 4.13 -0.06
C ARG A 66 -3.65 4.04 1.01
N LEU A 67 -2.39 3.98 0.58
CA LEU A 67 -1.24 3.94 1.49
C LEU A 67 -1.14 5.21 2.34
N ALA A 68 -1.26 6.38 1.73
CA ALA A 68 -1.26 7.67 2.42
C ALA A 68 -2.40 7.78 3.45
N LEU A 69 -3.61 7.34 3.08
CA LEU A 69 -4.74 7.25 4.01
C LEU A 69 -4.45 6.29 5.16
N GLY A 70 -3.89 5.11 4.90
CA GLY A 70 -3.51 4.13 5.92
C GLY A 70 -2.56 4.72 6.96
N HIS A 71 -1.47 5.36 6.52
CA HIS A 71 -0.54 6.04 7.42
C HIS A 71 -1.18 7.20 8.17
N TRP A 72 -2.09 7.94 7.53
CA TRP A 72 -2.83 8.99 8.20
C TRP A 72 -3.72 8.43 9.33
N LEU A 73 -4.49 7.37 9.04
CA LEU A 73 -5.31 6.67 10.04
C LEU A 73 -4.46 6.18 11.21
N ARG A 74 -3.29 5.60 10.93
CA ARG A 74 -2.37 5.07 11.95
C ARG A 74 -1.90 6.15 12.93
N ARG A 75 -1.73 7.38 12.46
CA ARG A 75 -1.15 8.48 13.25
C ARG A 75 -2.19 9.41 13.87
N TRP A 76 -3.32 9.62 13.19
CA TRP A 76 -4.25 10.71 13.52
C TRP A 76 -5.72 10.28 13.63
N TRP A 77 -6.03 8.98 13.64
CA TRP A 77 -7.41 8.55 13.81
C TRP A 77 -8.05 9.13 15.09
N PRO A 78 -9.18 9.86 14.99
CA PRO A 78 -9.76 10.58 16.10
C PRO A 78 -10.68 9.69 16.94
N ALA A 79 -10.16 8.57 17.47
CA ALA A 79 -10.94 7.69 18.34
C ALA A 79 -11.51 8.47 19.54
N SER A 80 -12.82 8.38 19.75
CA SER A 80 -13.53 9.12 20.79
C SER A 80 -14.77 8.36 21.22
N ILE A 81 -14.78 7.88 22.47
CA ILE A 81 -15.96 7.23 23.06
C ILE A 81 -17.13 8.22 23.16
N ARG A 82 -16.85 9.49 23.48
CA ARG A 82 -17.88 10.53 23.64
C ARG A 82 -18.59 10.82 22.32
N ASP A 83 -17.85 10.79 21.23
CA ASP A 83 -18.37 11.10 19.90
C ASP A 83 -18.78 9.82 19.13
N GLY A 84 -18.71 8.65 19.76
CA GLY A 84 -19.07 7.37 19.16
C GLY A 84 -18.10 6.87 18.08
N ILE A 85 -16.87 7.40 18.05
CA ILE A 85 -15.84 7.03 17.08
C ILE A 85 -14.99 5.90 17.67
N ALA A 86 -15.21 4.67 17.17
CA ALA A 86 -14.49 3.49 17.62
C ALA A 86 -12.98 3.58 17.32
N GLY A 87 -12.17 2.96 18.18
CA GLY A 87 -10.75 2.76 17.89
C GLY A 87 -10.54 1.77 16.75
N LEU A 88 -9.48 1.98 15.96
CA LEU A 88 -9.04 1.01 14.95
C LEU A 88 -8.21 -0.08 15.63
N ASN A 89 -8.34 -1.33 15.17
CA ASN A 89 -7.43 -2.38 15.59
C ASN A 89 -6.06 -2.14 14.94
N PRO A 90 -4.99 -1.91 15.72
CA PRO A 90 -3.68 -1.57 15.17
C PRO A 90 -3.05 -2.70 14.36
N ALA A 91 -3.30 -3.97 14.72
CA ALA A 91 -2.77 -5.11 13.99
C ALA A 91 -3.41 -5.24 12.60
N VAL A 92 -4.73 -5.05 12.51
CA VAL A 92 -5.46 -5.06 11.23
C VAL A 92 -5.03 -3.88 10.36
N LEU A 93 -4.87 -2.69 10.96
CA LEU A 93 -4.43 -1.51 10.22
C LEU A 93 -2.99 -1.65 9.69
N ASP A 94 -2.06 -2.11 10.52
CA ASP A 94 -0.67 -2.33 10.10
C ASP A 94 -0.57 -3.44 9.04
N ALA A 95 -1.41 -4.49 9.13
CA ALA A 95 -1.56 -5.50 8.09
C ALA A 95 -2.08 -4.93 6.76
N GLU A 96 -3.10 -4.06 6.80
CA GLU A 96 -3.59 -3.39 5.58
C GLU A 96 -2.53 -2.47 4.95
N ILE A 97 -1.75 -1.76 5.77
CA ILE A 97 -0.65 -0.92 5.30
C ILE A 97 0.43 -1.80 4.66
N ALA A 98 0.83 -2.90 5.29
CA ALA A 98 1.83 -3.81 4.74
C ALA A 98 1.44 -4.36 3.36
N VAL A 99 0.19 -4.82 3.21
CA VAL A 99 -0.33 -5.30 1.90
C VAL A 99 -0.44 -4.16 0.88
N ALA A 100 -0.81 -2.95 1.31
CA ALA A 100 -0.86 -1.79 0.43
C ALA A 100 0.54 -1.35 -0.03
N THR A 101 1.55 -1.44 0.84
CA THR A 101 2.96 -1.16 0.51
C THR A 101 3.46 -2.15 -0.53
N ALA A 102 3.26 -3.46 -0.32
CA ALA A 102 3.63 -4.48 -1.31
C ALA A 102 2.92 -4.25 -2.66
N GLY A 103 1.64 -3.88 -2.64
CA GLY A 103 0.89 -3.54 -3.86
C GLY A 103 1.31 -2.23 -4.54
N ALA A 104 2.15 -1.42 -3.88
CA ALA A 104 2.68 -0.16 -4.40
C ALA A 104 4.19 -0.22 -4.68
N ASP A 105 4.79 -1.40 -4.64
CA ASP A 105 6.24 -1.62 -4.82
C ASP A 105 6.81 -0.97 -6.09
N GLU A 106 6.07 -1.09 -7.20
CA GLU A 106 6.39 -0.47 -8.50
C GLU A 106 6.48 1.07 -8.49
N PHE A 107 6.07 1.72 -7.38
CA PHE A 107 6.20 3.16 -7.16
C PHE A 107 7.34 3.53 -6.21
N LEU A 108 7.83 2.61 -5.38
CA LEU A 108 8.72 2.89 -4.25
C LEU A 108 10.21 2.61 -4.57
N GLY A 109 10.48 1.76 -5.55
CA GLY A 109 11.84 1.41 -5.99
C GLY A 109 12.57 0.45 -5.05
N ASP A 110 13.62 -0.20 -5.57
CA ASP A 110 14.10 -1.53 -5.14
C ASP A 110 14.60 -1.73 -3.68
N ASP A 111 14.81 -0.72 -2.84
CA ASP A 111 15.58 -0.91 -1.58
C ASP A 111 14.89 -0.47 -0.28
N THR A 112 13.70 0.15 -0.31
CA THR A 112 13.09 0.72 0.92
C THR A 112 11.80 0.06 1.39
N GLY A 113 11.07 -0.64 0.52
CA GLY A 113 9.76 -1.24 0.85
C GLY A 113 9.85 -2.42 1.84
N ASP A 114 10.82 -3.31 1.62
CA ASP A 114 10.93 -4.60 2.32
C ASP A 114 11.08 -4.45 3.83
N SER A 115 11.93 -3.51 4.27
CA SER A 115 12.19 -3.26 5.69
C SER A 115 10.95 -2.69 6.42
N ASP A 116 10.12 -1.91 5.71
CA ASP A 116 8.90 -1.34 6.27
C ASP A 116 7.80 -2.40 6.42
N ILE A 117 7.66 -3.31 5.45
CA ILE A 117 6.68 -4.41 5.50
C ILE A 117 7.01 -5.35 6.67
N ALA A 118 8.26 -5.79 6.79
CA ALA A 118 8.66 -6.69 7.86
C ALA A 118 8.45 -6.06 9.25
N ALA A 119 8.81 -4.78 9.40
CA ALA A 119 8.63 -4.04 10.65
C ALA A 119 7.15 -3.84 11.02
N LEU A 120 6.27 -3.65 10.03
CA LEU A 120 4.83 -3.54 10.25
C LEU A 120 4.24 -4.86 10.74
N LEU A 121 4.64 -5.99 10.16
CA LEU A 121 4.04 -7.29 10.43
C LEU A 121 4.59 -7.96 11.70
N ALA A 122 5.89 -7.85 11.97
CA ALA A 122 6.57 -8.55 13.07
C ALA A 122 5.82 -8.61 14.42
N PRO A 123 5.21 -7.52 14.94
CA PRO A 123 4.57 -7.56 16.27
C PRO A 123 3.18 -8.21 16.30
N HIS A 124 2.55 -8.51 15.17
CA HIS A 124 1.08 -8.66 15.10
C HIS A 124 0.56 -10.09 14.96
N ALA A 125 1.41 -11.12 14.86
CA ALA A 125 0.98 -12.51 14.61
C ALA A 125 -0.12 -13.02 15.56
N GLY A 126 0.03 -12.75 16.87
CA GLY A 126 -0.94 -13.19 17.88
C GLY A 126 -2.31 -12.52 17.77
N GLU A 127 -2.35 -11.22 17.46
CA GLU A 127 -3.59 -10.47 17.29
C GLU A 127 -4.25 -10.84 15.95
N LEU A 128 -3.49 -10.97 14.87
CA LEU A 128 -3.99 -11.43 13.58
C LEU A 128 -4.62 -12.83 13.68
N ARG A 129 -4.01 -13.74 14.47
CA ARG A 129 -4.62 -15.04 14.76
C ARG A 129 -5.94 -14.91 15.52
N THR A 130 -6.02 -13.98 16.48
CA THR A 130 -7.25 -13.72 17.22
C THR A 130 -8.35 -13.22 16.27
N GLN A 131 -8.03 -12.28 15.38
CA GLN A 131 -8.97 -11.77 14.38
C GLN A 131 -9.40 -12.85 13.39
N LEU A 132 -8.49 -13.75 12.99
CA LEU A 132 -8.80 -14.91 12.16
C LEU A 132 -9.86 -15.81 12.80
N LEU A 133 -9.75 -16.07 14.11
CA LEU A 133 -10.70 -16.88 14.87
C LEU A 133 -12.06 -16.21 15.07
N LEU A 134 -12.11 -14.86 15.05
CA LEU A 134 -13.38 -14.11 15.09
C LEU A 134 -14.17 -14.25 13.77
N GLY A 135 -13.52 -14.66 12.68
CA GLY A 135 -14.19 -15.20 11.50
C GLY A 135 -14.70 -14.17 10.49
N ASP A 136 -14.24 -12.92 10.51
CA ASP A 136 -14.53 -12.00 9.40
C ASP A 136 -13.78 -12.46 8.13
N PRO A 137 -14.48 -12.82 7.04
CA PRO A 137 -13.84 -13.33 5.83
C PRO A 137 -12.90 -12.32 5.16
N ARG A 138 -13.12 -11.01 5.33
CA ARG A 138 -12.24 -9.98 4.79
C ARG A 138 -10.92 -9.92 5.54
N VAL A 139 -10.99 -10.07 6.86
CA VAL A 139 -9.79 -10.12 7.71
C VAL A 139 -9.05 -11.43 7.51
N ALA A 140 -9.75 -12.56 7.34
CA ALA A 140 -9.10 -13.83 7.00
C ALA A 140 -8.29 -13.76 5.70
N GLU A 141 -8.85 -13.14 4.66
CA GLU A 141 -8.13 -12.92 3.39
C GLU A 141 -6.94 -11.95 3.56
N LEU A 142 -7.08 -10.90 4.37
CA LEU A 142 -5.97 -10.01 4.71
C LEU A 142 -4.84 -10.76 5.42
N VAL A 143 -5.18 -11.56 6.44
CA VAL A 143 -4.25 -12.36 7.23
C VAL A 143 -3.51 -13.37 6.35
N ARG A 144 -4.19 -14.00 5.39
CA ARG A 144 -3.57 -14.89 4.39
C ARG A 144 -2.49 -14.15 3.58
N ARG A 145 -2.81 -12.97 3.05
CA ARG A 145 -1.83 -12.15 2.31
C ARG A 145 -0.66 -11.72 3.20
N CYS A 146 -0.92 -11.37 4.45
CA CYS A 146 0.15 -11.03 5.38
C CYS A 146 1.07 -12.22 5.68
N ALA A 147 0.55 -13.44 5.73
CA ALA A 147 1.37 -14.64 5.89
C ALA A 147 2.27 -14.89 4.65
N GLU A 148 1.74 -14.65 3.44
CA GLU A 148 2.53 -14.73 2.20
C GLU A 148 3.66 -13.68 2.19
N LEU A 149 3.35 -12.43 2.54
CA LEU A 149 4.36 -11.37 2.66
C LEU A 149 5.36 -11.65 3.79
N ALA A 150 4.91 -12.23 4.90
CA ALA A 150 5.79 -12.58 6.01
C ALA A 150 6.81 -13.66 5.60
N ASP A 151 6.40 -14.65 4.80
CA ASP A 151 7.30 -15.66 4.24
C ASP A 151 8.27 -15.04 3.21
N GLU A 152 7.75 -14.21 2.29
CA GLU A 152 8.53 -13.53 1.26
C GLU A 152 9.65 -12.63 1.84
N PHE A 153 9.32 -11.84 2.86
CA PHE A 153 10.26 -10.89 3.49
C PHE A 153 10.98 -11.44 4.73
N GLY A 154 10.80 -12.73 5.05
CA GLY A 154 11.50 -13.37 6.17
C GLY A 154 11.16 -12.75 7.53
N VAL A 155 9.88 -12.46 7.79
CA VAL A 155 9.42 -11.87 9.05
C VAL A 155 9.57 -12.89 10.17
N GLU A 156 10.62 -12.74 10.96
CA GLU A 156 10.88 -13.56 12.14
C GLU A 156 10.20 -12.94 13.39
N GLY A 157 9.31 -13.70 14.04
CA GLY A 157 8.65 -13.27 15.27
C GLY A 157 7.80 -14.37 15.90
N PRO A 158 7.53 -14.28 17.22
CA PRO A 158 6.71 -15.28 17.91
C PRO A 158 5.27 -15.28 17.37
N GLY A 159 4.71 -16.47 17.11
CA GLY A 159 3.31 -16.62 16.71
C GLY A 159 3.07 -16.75 15.19
N TRP A 160 4.05 -16.45 14.34
CA TRP A 160 3.89 -16.53 12.88
C TRP A 160 3.77 -17.97 12.37
N ALA A 161 4.50 -18.91 12.97
CA ALA A 161 4.37 -20.34 12.67
C ALA A 161 2.96 -20.84 13.04
N GLU A 162 2.48 -20.51 14.24
CA GLU A 162 1.14 -20.90 14.69
C GLU A 162 0.02 -20.23 13.89
N LEU A 163 0.26 -19.04 13.35
CA LEU A 163 -0.67 -18.35 12.46
C LEU A 163 -0.74 -19.06 11.09
N ALA A 164 0.41 -19.46 10.54
CA ALA A 164 0.47 -20.22 9.30
C ALA A 164 -0.24 -21.58 9.41
N ASP A 165 -0.01 -22.29 10.53
CA ASP A 165 -0.70 -23.56 10.82
C ASP A 165 -2.24 -23.36 10.90
N ALA A 166 -2.70 -22.33 11.60
CA ALA A 166 -4.12 -22.02 11.72
C ALA A 166 -4.78 -21.71 10.36
N LEU A 167 -4.07 -21.01 9.46
CA LEU A 167 -4.52 -20.76 8.10
C LEU A 167 -4.62 -22.06 7.28
N ALA A 168 -3.64 -22.95 7.40
CA ALA A 168 -3.62 -24.23 6.72
C ALA A 168 -4.81 -25.12 7.14
N ASP A 169 -5.11 -25.18 8.44
CA ASP A 169 -6.24 -25.93 8.98
C ASP A 169 -7.60 -25.42 8.45
N MET A 170 -7.77 -24.10 8.32
CA MET A 170 -9.00 -23.52 7.75
C MET A 170 -9.14 -23.77 6.24
N GLY A 171 -8.04 -23.75 5.50
CA GLY A 171 -8.01 -24.14 4.08
C GLY A 171 -8.41 -25.61 3.87
N ALA A 172 -7.93 -26.51 4.74
CA ALA A 172 -8.30 -27.91 4.70
C ALA A 172 -9.79 -28.14 5.06
N GLY A 173 -10.32 -27.42 6.05
CA GLY A 173 -11.72 -27.53 6.47
C GLY A 173 -12.72 -27.07 5.40
N THR A 174 -12.40 -26.01 4.66
CA THR A 174 -13.24 -25.53 3.55
C THR A 174 -13.25 -26.50 2.35
N ALA A 175 -12.10 -27.11 2.03
CA ALA A 175 -12.00 -28.11 0.96
C ALA A 175 -12.81 -29.39 1.27
N VAL A 176 -12.80 -29.86 2.52
CA VAL A 176 -13.58 -31.03 2.96
C VAL A 176 -15.09 -30.76 2.91
N ALA A 177 -15.52 -29.56 3.31
CA ALA A 177 -16.93 -29.16 3.21
C ALA A 177 -17.44 -29.09 1.75
N ALA A 178 -16.59 -28.62 0.82
CA ALA A 178 -16.94 -28.59 -0.61
C ALA A 178 -17.02 -29.98 -1.26
N ALA A 179 -16.25 -30.97 -0.77
CA ALA A 179 -16.22 -32.33 -1.31
C ALA A 179 -17.39 -33.23 -0.86
N THR A 180 -18.21 -32.77 0.10
CA THR A 180 -19.31 -33.53 0.70
C THR A 180 -20.71 -32.97 0.36
N GLY A 181 -20.76 -31.92 -0.47
CA GLY A 181 -21.98 -31.26 -0.94
C GLY A 181 -22.43 -31.66 -2.34
#